data_AF-A0A1H1LT34-F1
#
_entry.id   AF-A0A1H1LT34-F1
#
_cell.length_a   1.000
_cell.length_b   1.000
_cell.length_c   1.000
_cell.angle_alpha   90.00
_cell.angle_beta   90.00
_cell.angle_gamma   90.00
#
_symmetry.space_group_name_H-M   'P 1'
#
loop_
_entity.id
_entity.type
_entity.pdbx_description
1 polymer ?
#
loop_
_entity_poly.entity_id
_entity_poly.type
_entity_poly.pdbx_seq_one_letter_code
_entity_poly.pdbx_strand_id
1 'polypeptide(L)' 'MRIPDRTTKYTAFAQQLQATATTADDPNESWLPFPNQKRLTPGTRRTYRNRINNGELLGTGFEGRIHDGYLYARVRP' A
#
# COMPACT_ATOMS: atom_id res chain seq x y z
N MET A 1 -3.80 -23.64 11.97
CA MET A 1 -3.32 -23.45 10.58
C MET A 1 -2.59 -22.12 10.50
N ARG A 2 -1.25 -22.12 10.38
CA ARG A 2 -0.48 -20.90 10.08
C ARG A 2 -0.54 -20.69 8.58
N ILE A 3 -1.41 -19.79 8.14
CA ILE A 3 -1.38 -19.27 6.78
C ILE A 3 0.01 -18.63 6.63
N PRO A 4 0.81 -18.97 5.60
CA PRO A 4 2.06 -18.26 5.36
C PRO A 4 1.72 -16.79 5.14
N ASP A 5 2.05 -16.00 6.15
CA ASP A 5 1.64 -14.63 6.35
C ASP A 5 2.35 -13.78 5.29
N ARG A 6 1.80 -13.70 4.07
CA ARG A 6 2.29 -12.81 3.00
C ARG A 6 2.40 -11.35 3.49
N THR A 7 1.70 -11.01 4.56
CA THR A 7 1.81 -9.77 5.32
C THR A 7 3.23 -9.50 5.78
N THR A 8 4.03 -10.50 6.19
CA THR A 8 5.44 -10.29 6.62
C THR A 8 6.32 -9.56 5.62
N LYS A 9 6.12 -9.77 4.31
CA LYS A 9 6.92 -9.11 3.27
C LYS A 9 6.72 -7.59 3.25
N TYR A 10 5.53 -7.13 3.64
CA TYR A 10 5.17 -5.71 3.63
C TYR A 10 4.81 -5.18 5.02
N THR A 11 5.03 -5.94 6.10
CA THR A 11 4.75 -5.49 7.48
C THR A 11 5.50 -4.21 7.81
N ALA A 12 6.80 -4.13 7.48
CA ALA A 12 7.59 -2.93 7.71
C ALA A 12 7.01 -1.71 6.95
N PHE A 13 6.53 -1.92 5.73
CA PHE A 13 5.90 -0.88 4.94
C PHE A 13 4.53 -0.47 5.50
N ALA A 14 3.71 -1.43 5.91
CA ALA A 14 2.42 -1.16 6.56
C ALA A 14 2.62 -0.37 7.87
N GLN A 15 3.62 -0.71 8.69
CA GLN A 15 4.00 0.06 9.88
C GLN A 15 4.46 1.48 9.54
N GLN A 16 5.23 1.63 8.46
CA GLN A 16 5.66 2.95 7.99
C GLN A 16 4.47 3.81 7.54
N LEU A 17 3.53 3.23 6.78
CA LEU A 17 2.27 3.90 6.41
C LEU A 17 1.48 4.33 7.65
N GLN A 18 1.39 3.47 8.66
CA GLN A 18 0.72 3.77 9.92
C GLN A 18 1.39 4.93 10.65
N ALA A 19 2.72 4.91 10.77
CA ALA A 19 3.49 5.97 11.39
C ALA A 19 3.31 7.31 10.66
N THR A 20 3.39 7.30 9.32
CA THR A 20 3.17 8.51 8.51
C THR A 20 1.74 9.03 8.65
N ALA A 21 0.74 8.16 8.71
CA ALA A 21 -0.64 8.56 8.95
C ALA A 21 -0.85 9.17 10.34
N THR A 22 -0.10 8.72 11.37
CA THR A 22 -0.15 9.32 12.72
C THR A 22 0.53 10.69 12.80
N THR A 23 1.56 10.93 11.97
CA THR A 23 2.33 12.18 12.01
C THR A 23 1.91 13.22 10.98
N ALA A 24 1.12 12.84 9.97
CA ALA A 24 0.66 13.76 8.94
C ALA A 24 -0.50 14.60 9.46
N ASP A 25 -0.35 15.93 9.42
CA ASP A 25 -1.44 16.88 9.74
C ASP A 25 -2.59 16.81 8.70
N ASP A 26 -2.31 16.34 7.47
CA ASP A 26 -3.31 16.06 6.43
C ASP A 26 -3.29 14.57 6.02
N PRO A 27 -4.42 13.83 6.14
CA PRO A 27 -4.52 12.44 5.70
C PRO A 27 -4.32 12.23 4.18
N ASN A 28 -4.36 13.30 3.38
CA ASN A 28 -4.02 13.28 1.95
C ASN A 28 -2.52 13.40 1.67
N GLU A 29 -1.69 13.72 2.67
CA GLU A 29 -0.23 13.74 2.52
C GLU A 29 0.40 12.38 2.86
N SER A 30 -0.36 11.45 3.44
CA SER A 30 0.16 10.16 3.93
C SER A 30 0.40 9.10 2.84
N TRP A 31 0.44 9.48 1.56
CA TRP A 31 0.70 8.57 0.45
C TRP A 31 2.18 8.26 0.31
N LEU A 32 2.56 7.00 0.53
CA LEU A 32 3.93 6.54 0.30
C LEU A 32 4.02 5.66 -0.96
N PRO A 33 5.10 5.81 -1.74
CA PRO A 33 5.37 4.91 -2.86
C PRO A 33 5.65 3.50 -2.35
N PHE A 34 5.22 2.51 -3.12
CA PHE A 34 5.45 1.11 -2.77
C PHE A 34 6.96 0.77 -2.81
N PRO A 35 7.51 0.12 -1.78
CA PRO A 35 8.96 -0.05 -1.65
C PRO A 35 9.51 -0.97 -2.72
N ASN A 36 10.70 -0.64 -3.23
CA ASN A 36 11.45 -1.42 -4.22
C ASN A 36 10.65 -1.72 -5.51
N GLN A 37 9.68 -0.88 -5.84
CA GLN A 37 8.81 -1.09 -6.98
C GLN A 37 9.37 -0.41 -8.24
N LYS A 38 9.48 -1.18 -9.32
CA LYS A 38 9.70 -0.64 -10.68
C LYS A 38 8.37 -0.15 -11.25
N ARG A 39 8.42 0.81 -12.19
CA ARG A 39 7.23 1.32 -12.88
C ARG A 39 6.36 0.17 -13.40
N LEU A 40 5.10 0.17 -13.03
CA LEU A 40 4.15 -0.87 -13.39
C LEU A 40 3.70 -0.74 -14.85
N THR A 41 3.60 -1.88 -15.52
CA THR A 41 2.97 -1.99 -16.83
C THR A 41 1.47 -1.72 -16.73
N PRO A 42 0.80 -1.25 -17.81
CA PRO A 42 -0.63 -0.93 -17.77
C PRO A 42 -1.53 -2.05 -17.19
N GLY A 43 -1.26 -3.31 -17.54
CA GLY A 43 -2.02 -4.46 -17.02
C GLY A 43 -1.83 -4.69 -15.52
N THR A 44 -0.62 -4.49 -15.01
CA THR A 44 -0.31 -4.76 -13.58
C THR A 44 -0.77 -3.63 -12.66
N ARG A 45 -0.88 -2.39 -13.15
CA ARG A 45 -1.39 -1.23 -12.40
C ARG A 45 -2.75 -1.52 -11.74
N ARG A 46 -3.70 -2.04 -12.52
CA ARG A 46 -5.06 -2.34 -12.01
C ARG A 46 -5.03 -3.45 -10.98
N THR A 47 -4.26 -4.52 -11.24
CA THR A 47 -4.12 -5.66 -10.35
C THR A 47 -3.59 -5.23 -8.98
N TYR A 48 -2.45 -4.53 -8.94
CA TYR A 48 -1.84 -4.16 -7.66
C TYR A 48 -2.68 -3.17 -6.85
N ARG A 49 -3.27 -2.18 -7.52
CA ARG A 49 -4.20 -1.25 -6.88
C ARG A 49 -5.37 -2.00 -6.23
N ASN A 50 -6.00 -2.90 -6.99
CA ASN A 50 -7.14 -3.67 -6.48
C ASN A 50 -6.73 -4.58 -5.32
N ARG A 51 -5.55 -5.21 -5.36
CA ARG A 51 -5.04 -6.04 -4.26
C ARG A 51 -4.87 -5.26 -2.96
N ILE A 52 -4.39 -4.02 -3.02
CA ILE A 52 -4.32 -3.16 -1.82
C ILE A 52 -5.72 -2.81 -1.35
N ASN A 53 -6.59 -2.37 -2.25
CA ASN A 53 -7.94 -1.95 -1.89
C ASN A 53 -8.83 -3.09 -1.36
N ASN A 54 -8.58 -4.33 -1.77
CA ASN A 54 -9.24 -5.53 -1.25
C ASN A 54 -8.60 -6.04 0.06
N GLY A 55 -7.48 -5.46 0.49
CA GLY A 55 -6.73 -5.91 1.66
C GLY A 55 -5.90 -7.18 1.44
N GLU A 56 -5.75 -7.64 0.20
CA GLU A 56 -4.99 -8.85 -0.14
C GLU A 56 -3.47 -8.67 0.02
N LEU A 57 -2.98 -7.42 0.01
CA LEU A 57 -1.55 -7.12 -0.07
C LEU A 57 -0.97 -6.51 1.21
N LEU A 58 -1.73 -5.64 1.88
CA LEU A 58 -1.33 -4.97 3.13
C LEU A 58 -2.25 -5.30 4.31
N GLY A 59 -3.32 -6.06 4.09
CA GLY A 59 -4.44 -6.18 5.04
C GLY A 59 -5.51 -5.13 4.82
N THR A 60 -6.61 -5.24 5.57
CA THR A 60 -7.69 -4.24 5.56
C THR A 60 -7.21 -2.93 6.19
N GLY A 61 -7.85 -1.81 5.83
CA GLY A 61 -7.48 -0.49 6.38
C GLY A 61 -6.48 0.31 5.54
N PHE A 62 -6.07 -0.21 4.38
CA PHE A 62 -5.20 0.52 3.43
C PHE A 62 -5.94 0.88 2.13
N GLU A 63 -5.47 1.93 1.48
CA GLU A 63 -5.90 2.36 0.15
C GLU A 63 -4.69 2.46 -0.77
N GLY A 64 -4.85 1.97 -2.00
CA GLY A 64 -3.85 2.00 -3.05
C GLY A 64 -4.27 2.88 -4.22
N ARG A 65 -3.34 3.67 -4.75
CA ARG A 65 -3.53 4.50 -5.94
C ARG A 65 -2.35 4.33 -6.90
N ILE A 66 -2.60 4.58 -8.18
CA ILE A 66 -1.54 4.63 -9.20
C ILE A 66 -1.31 6.09 -9.58
N HIS A 67 -0.05 6.53 -9.57
CA HIS A 67 0.37 7.82 -10.06
C HIS A 67 1.66 7.66 -10.89
N ASP A 68 1.67 8.18 -12.12
CA ASP A 68 2.73 7.98 -13.13
C ASP A 68 3.25 6.53 -13.32
N GLY A 69 2.36 5.56 -13.09
CA GLY A 69 2.70 4.14 -13.19
C GLY A 69 3.41 3.56 -11.98
N TYR A 70 3.55 4.31 -10.88
CA TYR A 70 3.96 3.81 -9.58
C TYR A 70 2.75 3.58 -8.68
N LEU A 71 2.82 2.57 -7.83
CA LEU A 71 1.81 2.29 -6.83
C LEU A 71 2.14 3.09 -5.57
N TYR A 72 1.12 3.77 -5.07
CA TYR A 72 1.14 4.46 -3.80
C TYR A 72 0.14 3.80 -2.88
N ALA A 73 0.44 3.80 -1.59
CA ALA A 73 -0.46 3.33 -0.56
C ALA A 73 -0.55 4.35 0.57
N ARG A 74 -1.68 4.34 1.28
CA ARG A 74 -1.87 5.05 2.56
C ARG A 74 -2.78 4.24 3.48
N VAL A 75 -2.84 4.63 4.74
CA VAL A 75 -3.90 4.19 5.66
C VAL A 75 -5.20 4.88 5.26
N ARG A 76 -6.32 4.16 5.33
CA ARG A 76 -7.65 4.76 5.12
C ARG A 76 -7.96 5.72 6.28
N PRO A 77 -8.48 6.92 6.01
CA PRO A 77 -9.03 7.78 7.06
C PRO A 77 -10.26 7.15 7.72
#